data_AF-A0A953CF18-F1
#
_entry.id   AF-A0A953CF18-F1
#
_cell.length_a   1.000
_cell.length_b   1.000
_cell.length_c   1.000
_cell.angle_alpha   90.00
_cell.angle_beta   90.00
_cell.angle_gamma   90.00
#
_symmetry.space_group_name_H-M   'P 1'
#
loop_
_entity.id
_entity.type
_entity.pdbx_description
1 polymer ?
#
loop_
_entity_poly.entity_id
_entity_poly.type
_entity_poly.pdbx_seq_one_letter_code
_entity_poly.pdbx_strand_id
1 'polypeptide(L)'
;FKSFMDATGRLWRTQQLKDKLAAGFTVSSLPSGDKQSTLLSMFVFSMQHGMLWVGNPILPEQHSGVPDDEAANRLGSWSGLMAQAGHSAPADSFVPGDVKTARMFGRHFARSLDRVMVPA
;
A
#
# COMPACT_ATOMS: atom_id res chain seq x y z
N PHE A 1 -11.07 -4.54 8.87
CA PHE A 1 -10.35 -5.33 7.86
C PHE A 1 -10.22 -6.82 8.22
N LYS A 2 -9.87 -7.18 9.46
CA LYS A 2 -9.76 -8.59 9.88
C LYS A 2 -11.00 -9.45 9.56
N SER A 3 -12.20 -8.98 9.86
CA SER A 3 -13.45 -9.70 9.53
C SER A 3 -13.64 -9.94 8.02
N PHE A 4 -13.15 -9.03 7.17
CA PHE A 4 -13.13 -9.25 5.72
C PHE A 4 -12.17 -10.39 5.36
N MET A 5 -10.94 -10.37 5.89
CA MET A 5 -9.98 -11.46 5.66
C MET A 5 -10.58 -12.81 6.08
N ASP A 6 -11.24 -12.88 7.23
CA ASP A 6 -11.85 -14.10 7.76
C ASP A 6 -13.02 -14.60 6.88
N ALA A 7 -13.80 -13.67 6.30
CA ALA A 7 -14.90 -14.01 5.41
C ALA A 7 -14.44 -14.63 4.06
N THR A 8 -13.15 -14.55 3.71
CA THR A 8 -12.62 -15.05 2.43
C THR A 8 -12.33 -16.55 2.39
N GLY A 9 -12.63 -17.30 3.46
CA GLY A 9 -12.31 -18.74 3.54
C GLY A 9 -12.87 -19.59 2.39
N ARG A 10 -14.04 -19.23 1.85
CA ARG A 10 -14.60 -19.90 0.64
C ARG A 10 -13.76 -19.60 -0.60
N LEU A 11 -13.36 -18.34 -0.81
CA LEU A 11 -12.52 -17.93 -1.95
C LEU A 11 -11.17 -18.63 -1.89
N TRP A 12 -10.56 -18.68 -0.71
CA TRP A 12 -9.30 -19.39 -0.45
C TRP A 12 -9.40 -20.87 -0.81
N ARG A 13 -10.45 -21.57 -0.35
CA ARG A 13 -10.63 -23.00 -0.63
C ARG A 13 -10.72 -23.31 -2.13
N THR A 14 -11.34 -22.43 -2.89
CA THR A 14 -11.47 -22.55 -4.35
C THR A 14 -10.38 -21.81 -5.12
N GLN A 15 -9.37 -21.26 -4.43
CA GLN A 15 -8.25 -20.50 -5.00
C GLN A 15 -8.69 -19.36 -5.94
N GLN A 16 -9.82 -18.71 -5.66
CA GLN A 16 -10.41 -17.69 -6.55
C GLN A 16 -9.61 -16.41 -6.67
N LEU A 17 -8.72 -16.13 -5.70
CA LEU A 17 -7.83 -14.98 -5.71
C LEU A 17 -6.41 -15.31 -6.18
N LYS A 18 -6.13 -16.58 -6.51
CA LYS A 18 -4.81 -16.99 -6.98
C LYS A 18 -4.44 -16.22 -8.26
N ASP A 19 -3.16 -15.86 -8.36
CA ASP A 19 -2.55 -15.15 -9.49
C ASP A 19 -3.10 -13.72 -9.72
N LYS A 20 -3.97 -13.22 -8.82
CA LYS A 20 -4.39 -11.81 -8.84
C LYS A 20 -3.31 -10.92 -8.26
N LEU A 21 -3.20 -9.71 -8.82
CA LEU A 21 -2.32 -8.68 -8.29
C LEU A 21 -2.91 -8.04 -7.02
N ALA A 22 -2.09 -7.82 -6.00
CA ALA A 22 -2.44 -7.19 -4.75
C ALA A 22 -1.43 -6.10 -4.37
N ALA A 23 -1.89 -5.11 -3.61
CA ALA A 23 -1.06 -4.10 -2.96
C ALA A 23 -1.78 -3.62 -1.70
N GLY A 24 -1.05 -2.94 -0.81
CA GLY A 24 -1.61 -2.42 0.42
C GLY A 24 -1.22 -0.97 0.68
N PHE A 25 -2.11 -0.27 1.38
CA PHE A 25 -1.83 1.03 1.96
C PHE A 25 -2.41 1.12 3.38
N THR A 26 -1.85 1.99 4.20
CA THR A 26 -2.33 2.23 5.56
C THR A 26 -2.13 3.68 5.98
N VAL A 27 -2.98 4.14 6.90
CA VAL A 27 -2.98 5.49 7.47
C VAL A 27 -3.01 5.37 8.99
N SER A 28 -2.18 6.15 9.69
CA SER A 28 -2.27 6.29 11.15
C SER A 28 -1.84 7.69 11.60
N SER A 29 -2.03 8.01 12.88
CA SER A 29 -1.92 9.38 13.40
C SER A 29 -0.51 9.93 13.58
N LEU A 30 0.46 9.06 13.86
CA LEU A 30 1.86 9.43 14.09
C LEU A 30 2.75 8.95 12.94
N PRO A 31 3.94 9.53 12.70
CA PRO A 31 4.81 9.13 11.60
C PRO A 31 5.24 7.65 11.69
N SER A 32 5.76 7.23 12.86
CA SER A 32 6.15 5.87 13.17
C SER A 32 5.17 5.24 14.17
N GLY A 33 4.79 4.00 13.91
CA GLY A 33 3.84 3.18 14.69
C GLY A 33 3.62 1.85 13.97
N ASP A 34 2.51 1.16 14.22
CA ASP A 34 2.26 -0.18 13.68
C ASP A 34 1.78 -0.25 12.22
N LYS A 35 2.05 0.82 11.43
CA LYS A 35 1.73 0.81 9.99
C LYS A 35 2.43 -0.34 9.28
N GLN A 36 3.69 -0.61 9.62
CA GLN A 36 4.45 -1.69 8.99
C GLN A 36 3.82 -3.05 9.32
N SER A 37 3.46 -3.27 10.57
CA SER A 37 2.73 -4.48 11.03
C SER A 37 1.40 -4.65 10.30
N THR A 38 0.67 -3.55 10.04
CA THR A 38 -0.57 -3.56 9.25
C THR A 38 -0.33 -4.02 7.82
N LEU A 39 0.68 -3.46 7.15
CA LEU A 39 1.06 -3.88 5.79
C LEU A 39 1.53 -5.32 5.73
N LEU A 40 2.31 -5.77 6.73
CA LEU A 40 2.75 -7.17 6.82
C LEU A 40 1.56 -8.12 6.99
N SER A 41 0.54 -7.75 7.77
CA SER A 41 -0.70 -8.54 7.88
C SER A 41 -1.42 -8.67 6.54
N MET A 42 -1.51 -7.58 5.76
CA MET A 42 -2.08 -7.60 4.41
C MET A 42 -1.25 -8.43 3.44
N PHE A 43 0.08 -8.32 3.51
CA PHE A 43 1.01 -9.12 2.71
C PHE A 43 0.84 -10.61 3.00
N VAL A 44 0.84 -11.02 4.27
CA VAL A 44 0.64 -12.43 4.65
C VAL A 44 -0.72 -12.95 4.15
N PHE A 45 -1.77 -12.15 4.27
CA PHE A 45 -3.08 -12.47 3.70
C PHE A 45 -3.02 -12.69 2.17
N SER A 46 -2.36 -11.78 1.44
CA SER A 46 -2.13 -11.90 0.00
C SER A 46 -1.41 -13.21 -0.34
N MET A 47 -0.37 -13.57 0.41
CA MET A 47 0.40 -14.78 0.18
C MET A 47 -0.42 -16.06 0.45
N GLN A 48 -1.27 -16.08 1.49
CA GLN A 48 -2.17 -17.21 1.75
C GLN A 48 -3.16 -17.48 0.62
N HIS A 49 -3.54 -16.44 -0.13
CA HIS A 49 -4.43 -16.53 -1.29
C HIS A 49 -3.71 -16.78 -2.62
N GLY A 50 -2.38 -16.89 -2.63
CA GLY A 50 -1.59 -17.11 -3.85
C GLY A 50 -1.60 -15.90 -4.79
N MET A 51 -1.78 -14.69 -4.26
CA MET A 51 -1.75 -13.44 -5.02
C MET A 51 -0.31 -12.95 -5.24
N LEU A 52 -0.10 -12.14 -6.27
CA LEU A 52 1.17 -11.44 -6.51
C LEU A 52 1.16 -10.06 -5.84
N TRP A 53 2.11 -9.79 -4.95
CA TRP A 53 2.17 -8.53 -4.21
C TRP A 53 3.04 -7.47 -4.90
N VAL A 54 2.53 -6.25 -5.01
CA VAL A 54 3.24 -5.08 -5.53
C VAL A 54 3.57 -4.13 -4.38
N GLY A 55 4.85 -3.93 -4.13
CA GLY A 55 5.36 -2.96 -3.15
C GLY A 55 5.33 -1.52 -3.66
N ASN A 56 5.80 -0.60 -2.82
CA ASN A 56 5.98 0.81 -3.17
C ASN A 56 7.41 1.07 -3.67
N PRO A 57 7.65 1.31 -4.97
CA PRO A 57 8.99 1.52 -5.51
C PRO A 57 9.48 2.97 -5.43
N ILE A 58 8.72 3.87 -4.79
CA ILE A 58 8.99 5.30 -4.80
C ILE A 58 10.13 5.61 -3.82
N LEU A 59 11.16 6.32 -4.28
CA LEU A 59 12.25 6.76 -3.42
C LEU A 59 11.80 7.93 -2.51
N PRO A 60 12.24 7.96 -1.24
CA PRO A 60 12.02 9.11 -0.36
C PRO A 60 12.71 10.36 -0.95
N GLU A 61 11.92 11.40 -1.26
CA GLU A 61 12.44 12.60 -1.91
C GLU A 61 13.15 13.56 -0.93
N GLN A 62 13.05 13.36 0.39
CA GLN A 62 13.78 14.20 1.36
C GLN A 62 15.30 14.12 1.16
N HIS A 63 15.82 12.99 0.66
CA HIS A 63 17.23 12.84 0.32
C HIS A 63 17.67 13.74 -0.84
N SER A 64 16.73 14.27 -1.60
CA SER A 64 16.96 15.22 -2.70
C SER A 64 16.61 16.66 -2.32
N GLY A 65 16.40 16.95 -1.02
CA GLY A 65 16.14 18.29 -0.51
C GLY A 65 14.67 18.75 -0.61
N VAL A 66 13.74 17.85 -0.97
CA VAL A 66 12.30 18.17 -0.97
C VAL A 66 11.81 18.28 0.49
N PRO A 67 11.05 19.33 0.86
CA PRO A 67 10.47 19.45 2.20
C PRO A 67 9.64 18.21 2.59
N ASP A 68 9.67 17.79 3.86
CA ASP A 68 9.04 16.53 4.31
C ASP A 68 7.55 16.43 3.91
N ASP A 69 6.77 17.49 4.14
CA ASP A 69 5.34 17.54 3.83
C ASP A 69 5.04 17.51 2.33
N GLU A 70 6.02 17.76 1.47
CA GLU A 70 5.92 17.73 0.01
C GLU A 70 6.56 16.47 -0.62
N ALA A 71 7.40 15.78 0.16
CA ALA A 71 8.22 14.68 -0.32
C ALA A 71 7.40 13.41 -0.57
N ALA A 72 7.62 12.79 -1.73
CA ALA A 72 7.10 11.46 -1.99
C ALA A 72 7.80 10.42 -1.11
N ASN A 73 7.04 9.40 -0.70
CA ASN A 73 7.44 8.36 0.24
C ASN A 73 8.11 8.91 1.51
N ARG A 74 7.58 10.02 2.05
CA ARG A 74 8.19 10.67 3.21
C ARG A 74 8.28 9.77 4.46
N LEU A 75 7.37 8.80 4.58
CA LEU A 75 7.38 7.81 5.67
C LEU A 75 8.25 6.56 5.40
N GLY A 76 8.95 6.51 4.26
CA GLY A 76 9.97 5.50 3.97
C GLY A 76 9.46 4.06 3.97
N SER A 77 8.34 3.78 3.28
CA SER A 77 7.79 2.43 3.20
C SER A 77 7.91 1.83 1.80
N TRP A 78 8.40 0.59 1.72
CA TRP A 78 8.53 -0.17 0.47
C TRP A 78 7.60 -1.38 0.39
N SER A 79 7.15 -1.93 1.52
CA SER A 79 6.20 -3.04 1.53
C SER A 79 4.82 -2.63 1.01
N GLY A 80 4.48 -1.34 1.09
CA GLY A 80 3.24 -0.74 0.60
C GLY A 80 3.26 0.76 0.87
N LEU A 81 2.14 1.43 0.64
CA LEU A 81 2.03 2.86 0.90
C LEU A 81 1.69 3.13 2.38
N MET A 82 2.41 4.06 3.00
CA MET A 82 2.06 4.63 4.29
C MET A 82 1.75 6.11 4.13
N ALA A 83 0.68 6.57 4.76
CA ALA A 83 0.37 7.98 4.91
C ALA A 83 0.03 8.31 6.36
N GLN A 84 0.02 9.59 6.72
CA GLN A 84 -0.34 10.05 8.04
C GLN A 84 -1.53 11.00 7.97
N ALA A 85 -2.46 10.87 8.91
CA ALA A 85 -3.53 11.82 9.11
C ALA A 85 -3.71 12.03 10.61
N GLY A 86 -3.75 13.28 11.06
CA GLY A 86 -3.89 13.62 12.48
C GLY A 86 -5.11 12.93 13.12
N HIS A 87 -5.05 12.71 14.43
CA HIS A 87 -6.21 12.18 15.14
C HIS A 87 -7.39 13.16 15.00
N SER A 88 -8.55 12.66 14.58
CA SER A 88 -9.75 13.48 14.28
C SER A 88 -9.57 14.52 13.16
N ALA A 89 -8.53 14.39 12.34
CA ALA A 89 -8.36 15.26 11.18
C ALA A 89 -9.41 14.94 10.09
N PRO A 90 -9.81 15.92 9.27
CA PRO A 90 -10.69 15.69 8.14
C PRO A 90 -10.17 14.61 7.18
N ALA A 91 -11.08 13.93 6.47
CA ALA A 91 -10.72 12.81 5.59
C ALA A 91 -9.79 13.21 4.42
N ASP A 92 -9.72 14.49 4.08
CA ASP A 92 -8.92 15.06 3.00
C ASP A 92 -7.67 15.79 3.49
N SER A 93 -7.37 15.79 4.79
CA SER A 93 -6.28 16.57 5.39
C SER A 93 -4.89 15.90 5.27
N PHE A 94 -4.60 15.25 4.14
CA PHE A 94 -3.29 14.66 3.89
C PHE A 94 -2.31 15.72 3.39
N VAL A 95 -1.06 15.64 3.85
CA VAL A 95 0.00 16.51 3.32
C VAL A 95 0.27 16.22 1.84
N PRO A 96 0.73 17.21 1.05
CA PRO A 96 0.94 17.04 -0.40
C PRO A 96 1.80 15.82 -0.78
N GLY A 97 2.84 15.50 0.00
CA GLY A 97 3.72 14.35 -0.20
C GLY A 97 3.01 13.01 -0.11
N ASP A 98 2.09 12.83 0.84
CA ASP A 98 1.29 11.60 0.99
C ASP A 98 0.34 11.44 -0.21
N VAL A 99 -0.33 12.52 -0.63
CA VAL A 99 -1.20 12.52 -1.81
C VAL A 99 -0.42 12.24 -3.10
N LYS A 100 0.77 12.85 -3.24
CA LYS A 100 1.71 12.61 -4.36
C LYS A 100 2.11 11.13 -4.41
N THR A 101 2.51 10.57 -3.27
CA THR A 101 2.87 9.15 -3.15
C THR A 101 1.70 8.25 -3.53
N ALA A 102 0.48 8.54 -3.07
CA ALA A 102 -0.72 7.76 -3.40
C ALA A 102 -1.00 7.72 -4.90
N ARG A 103 -0.90 8.87 -5.59
CA ARG A 103 -1.07 8.94 -7.04
C ARG A 103 0.02 8.16 -7.79
N MET A 104 1.27 8.27 -7.35
CA MET A 104 2.38 7.52 -7.95
C MET A 104 2.24 6.01 -7.72
N PHE A 105 1.85 5.59 -6.51
CA PHE A 105 1.64 4.20 -6.14
C PHE A 105 0.50 3.57 -6.95
N GLY A 106 -0.64 4.26 -7.09
CA GLY A 106 -1.75 3.79 -7.93
C GLY A 106 -1.35 3.64 -9.40
N ARG A 107 -0.60 4.60 -9.96
CA ARG A 107 -0.04 4.48 -11.32
C ARG A 107 0.92 3.31 -11.45
N HIS A 108 1.76 3.06 -10.43
CA HIS A 108 2.66 1.92 -10.44
C HIS A 108 1.89 0.60 -10.41
N PHE A 109 0.87 0.47 -9.55
CA PHE A 109 0.03 -0.71 -9.49
C PHE A 109 -0.64 -1.02 -10.83
N ALA A 110 -1.24 -0.01 -11.47
CA ALA A 110 -1.85 -0.17 -12.79
C ALA A 110 -0.84 -0.64 -13.85
N ARG A 111 0.36 -0.02 -13.90
CA ARG A 111 1.43 -0.45 -14.82
C ARG A 111 1.93 -1.86 -14.51
N SER A 112 2.00 -2.24 -13.24
CA SER A 112 2.37 -3.60 -12.84
C SER A 112 1.32 -4.61 -13.29
N LEU A 113 0.03 -4.27 -13.21
CA LEU A 113 -1.05 -5.08 -13.75
C LEU A 113 -0.91 -5.27 -15.26
N ASP A 114 -0.69 -4.19 -16.01
CA ASP A 114 -0.50 -4.27 -17.47
C ASP A 114 0.65 -5.21 -17.84
N ARG A 115 1.78 -5.14 -17.11
CA ARG A 115 2.95 -5.99 -17.36
C ARG A 115 2.70 -7.47 -17.11
N VAL A 116 1.93 -7.81 -16.06
CA VAL A 116 1.67 -9.22 -15.73
C VAL A 116 0.52 -9.81 -16.54
N MET A 117 -0.29 -8.98 -17.20
CA MET A 117 -1.36 -9.43 -18.09
C MET A 117 -0.92 -9.67 -19.53
N VAL A 118 0.30 -9.26 -19.93
CA VAL A 118 0.83 -9.59 -21.27
C VAL A 118 1.15 -11.08 -21.32
N PRO A 119 0.51 -11.88 -22.20
CA PRO A 119 0.91 -13.26 -22.42
C PRO A 119 2.35 -13.30 -22.95
N ALA A 120 3.15 -14.24 -22.45
CA ALA A 120 4.48 -14.53 -23.00
C ALA A 120 4.41 -14.96 -24.47
#